data_AF-A0AA41X8D5-F1
#
_entry.id   AF-A0AA41X8D5-F1
#
_cell.length_a   1.000
_cell.length_b   1.000
_cell.length_c   1.000
_cell.angle_alpha   90.00
_cell.angle_beta   90.00
_cell.angle_gamma   90.00
#
_symmetry.space_group_name_H-M   'P 1'
#
loop_
_entity.id
_entity.type
_entity.pdbx_description
1 polymer ?
#
loop_
_entity_poly.entity_id
_entity_poly.type
_entity_poly.pdbx_seq_one_letter_code
_entity_poly.pdbx_strand_id
1 'polypeptide(L)'
;MIRSLLVGILSIVVISTAYWGYREHQEKNAVLIRAENNYQRAFHDLTYNLDLLQDKIGTTLAMNSRTSLSPALAEVWRLTSKAHSDVGQLPLTILPFNKTEDFLSKIGDFSYRTAIRDLDKEPLSDAEYQKLQQLYQHASEIQKEMRRVQHLVIKNNLRWMDVELALSTNKRPADNTIIDGFRTVERNVEAYAETDFGPTATSLEKPKQGFSRLKGDFITEEQAKEKALSFLGLRTGERITAEKSGKGANNRFYSLRIHHPQTKSDTYMDVAAKGGYPIFVINNREIGERKLSLSEAADKGAQFLKEHGFQHMELYDSSQYDSAAALTFVTNQDGVRVYPESIQMKIALDDGSMIGFSARDYLSSYQVRQIPKPAISVEEARKKINQNVQIQEERKAIIVNDLKKEVLCYEFMGTFKSNTYQIFINAATGMEEKVKKLQNVEPVYD
;
A
#
# COMPACT_ATOMS: atom_id res chain seq x y z
N MET A 1 -21.09 49.98 -52.56
CA MET A 1 -22.01 49.68 -51.44
C MET A 1 -22.36 48.19 -51.35
N ILE A 2 -23.07 47.57 -52.31
CA ILE A 2 -23.47 46.15 -52.21
C ILE A 2 -22.25 45.20 -52.08
N ARG A 3 -21.25 45.30 -52.98
CA ARG A 3 -20.03 44.45 -52.91
C ARG A 3 -19.28 44.55 -51.58
N SER A 4 -19.08 45.76 -51.06
CA SER A 4 -18.40 45.98 -49.78
C SER A 4 -19.18 45.41 -48.58
N LEU A 5 -20.51 45.46 -48.62
CA LEU A 5 -21.38 44.88 -47.59
C LEU A 5 -21.35 43.35 -47.63
N LEU A 6 -21.33 42.76 -48.84
CA LEU A 6 -21.23 41.32 -49.06
C LEU A 6 -19.87 40.76 -48.60
N VAL A 7 -18.77 41.47 -48.88
CA VAL A 7 -17.43 41.13 -48.34
C VAL A 7 -17.42 41.16 -46.81
N GLY A 8 -18.02 42.19 -46.18
CA GLY A 8 -18.12 42.26 -44.72
C GLY A 8 -18.86 41.08 -44.10
N ILE A 9 -19.99 40.67 -44.68
CA ILE A 9 -20.75 39.48 -44.24
C ILE A 9 -19.91 38.20 -44.39
N LEU A 10 -19.26 38.00 -45.53
CA LEU A 10 -18.40 36.82 -45.74
C LEU A 10 -17.23 36.77 -44.75
N SER A 11 -16.60 37.91 -44.44
CA SER A 11 -15.55 37.98 -43.41
C SER A 11 -16.07 37.56 -42.02
N ILE A 12 -17.27 38.01 -41.63
CA ILE A 12 -17.89 37.62 -40.36
C ILE A 12 -18.19 36.11 -40.32
N VAL A 13 -18.68 35.54 -41.43
CA VAL A 13 -18.94 34.09 -41.53
C VAL A 13 -17.64 33.29 -41.38
N VAL A 14 -16.57 33.67 -42.09
CA VAL A 14 -15.25 32.98 -42.00
C VAL A 14 -14.65 33.08 -40.60
N ILE A 15 -14.73 34.24 -39.94
CA ILE A 15 -14.25 34.41 -38.55
C ILE A 15 -15.09 33.54 -37.59
N SER A 16 -16.41 33.49 -37.79
CA SER A 16 -17.30 32.69 -36.94
C SER A 16 -17.08 31.19 -37.09
N THR A 17 -16.88 30.69 -38.31
CA THR A 17 -16.59 29.26 -38.55
C THR A 17 -15.19 28.87 -38.11
N ALA A 18 -14.20 29.75 -38.26
CA ALA A 18 -12.86 29.53 -37.71
C ALA A 18 -12.86 29.48 -36.17
N TYR A 19 -13.60 30.38 -35.52
CA TYR A 19 -13.75 30.38 -34.06
C TYR A 19 -14.51 29.13 -33.57
N TRP A 20 -15.60 28.75 -34.25
CA TRP A 20 -16.33 27.52 -33.93
C TRP A 20 -15.46 26.27 -34.11
N GLY A 21 -14.73 26.15 -35.23
CA GLY A 21 -13.83 25.02 -35.48
C GLY A 21 -12.67 24.95 -34.49
N TYR A 22 -12.12 26.09 -34.06
CA TYR A 22 -11.11 26.14 -33.00
C TYR A 22 -11.66 25.69 -31.65
N ARG A 23 -12.86 26.16 -31.29
CA ARG A 23 -13.54 25.79 -30.05
C ARG A 23 -13.90 24.30 -30.03
N GLU A 24 -14.48 23.79 -31.12
CA GLU A 24 -14.79 22.36 -31.31
C GLU A 24 -13.52 21.50 -31.19
N HIS A 25 -12.40 21.95 -31.78
CA HIS A 25 -11.12 21.26 -31.65
C HIS A 25 -10.59 21.26 -30.20
N GLN A 26 -10.74 22.36 -29.44
CA GLN A 26 -10.39 22.40 -28.02
C GLN A 26 -11.31 21.50 -27.18
N GLU A 27 -12.63 21.56 -27.36
CA GLU A 27 -13.59 20.74 -26.61
C GLU A 27 -13.37 19.24 -26.90
N LYS A 28 -13.15 18.87 -28.17
CA LYS A 28 -12.75 17.51 -28.56
C LYS A 28 -11.45 17.08 -27.88
N ASN A 29 -10.39 17.87 -27.94
CA ASN A 29 -9.11 17.51 -27.31
C ASN A 29 -9.25 17.37 -25.78
N ALA A 30 -10.05 18.21 -25.13
CA ALA A 30 -10.33 18.11 -23.71
C ALA A 30 -11.10 16.81 -23.35
N VAL A 31 -12.03 16.36 -24.20
CA VAL A 31 -12.72 15.06 -24.05
C VAL A 31 -11.74 13.90 -24.23
N LEU A 32 -10.90 13.91 -25.27
CA LEU A 32 -9.90 12.87 -25.51
C LEU A 32 -8.91 12.73 -24.35
N ILE A 33 -8.40 13.85 -23.81
CA ILE A 33 -7.51 13.85 -22.64
C ILE A 33 -8.22 13.33 -21.38
N ARG A 34 -9.50 13.67 -21.17
CA ARG A 34 -10.28 13.16 -20.03
C ARG A 34 -10.50 11.65 -20.12
N ALA A 35 -10.79 11.13 -21.31
CA ALA A 35 -10.96 9.69 -21.54
C ALA A 35 -9.62 8.95 -21.36
N GLU A 36 -8.52 9.44 -21.93
CA GLU A 36 -7.17 8.90 -21.72
C GLU A 36 -6.79 8.84 -20.24
N ASN A 37 -6.98 9.94 -19.51
CA ASN A 37 -6.77 10.00 -18.05
C ASN A 37 -7.71 9.09 -17.26
N ASN A 38 -8.86 8.69 -17.82
CA ASN A 38 -9.75 7.73 -17.19
C ASN A 38 -9.26 6.29 -17.40
N TYR A 39 -8.90 5.94 -18.63
CA TYR A 39 -8.37 4.62 -18.98
C TYR A 39 -7.04 4.34 -18.27
N GLN A 40 -6.11 5.29 -18.25
CA GLN A 40 -4.87 5.16 -17.49
C GLN A 40 -5.13 4.91 -16.00
N ARG A 41 -6.01 5.70 -15.38
CA ARG A 41 -6.36 5.54 -13.95
C ARG A 41 -6.99 4.17 -13.69
N ALA A 42 -8.03 3.81 -14.43
CA ALA A 42 -8.73 2.53 -14.29
C ALA A 42 -7.78 1.33 -14.50
N PHE A 43 -6.84 1.43 -15.45
CA PHE A 43 -5.84 0.38 -15.67
C PHE A 43 -4.83 0.27 -14.52
N HIS A 44 -4.37 1.39 -13.96
CA HIS A 44 -3.50 1.40 -12.78
C HIS A 44 -4.21 0.88 -11.53
N ASP A 45 -5.45 1.32 -11.29
CA ASP A 45 -6.30 0.89 -10.17
C ASP A 45 -6.62 -0.62 -10.28
N LEU A 46 -6.95 -1.11 -11.47
CA LEU A 46 -7.13 -2.55 -11.75
C LEU A 46 -5.87 -3.35 -11.43
N THR A 47 -4.71 -2.91 -11.93
CA THR A 47 -3.43 -3.59 -11.72
C THR A 47 -3.11 -3.68 -10.21
N TYR A 48 -3.30 -2.58 -9.49
CA TYR A 48 -3.12 -2.52 -8.04
C TYR A 48 -4.12 -3.41 -7.27
N ASN A 49 -5.40 -3.41 -7.65
CA ASN A 49 -6.40 -4.27 -7.03
C ASN A 49 -6.12 -5.76 -7.31
N LEU A 50 -5.54 -6.12 -8.46
CA LEU A 50 -5.08 -7.48 -8.77
C LEU A 50 -3.85 -7.89 -7.95
N ASP A 51 -2.88 -7.00 -7.71
CA ASP A 51 -1.76 -7.25 -6.79
C ASP A 51 -2.27 -7.55 -5.37
N LEU A 52 -3.15 -6.69 -4.84
CA LEU A 52 -3.77 -6.88 -3.53
C LEU A 52 -4.58 -8.17 -3.45
N LEU A 53 -5.29 -8.53 -4.53
CA LEU A 53 -6.07 -9.76 -4.61
C LEU A 53 -5.15 -11.00 -4.53
N GLN A 54 -4.06 -11.01 -5.28
CA GLN A 54 -3.04 -12.06 -5.26
C GLN A 54 -2.46 -12.23 -3.85
N ASP A 55 -2.00 -11.13 -3.23
CA ASP A 55 -1.42 -11.14 -1.88
C ASP A 55 -2.43 -11.62 -0.83
N LYS A 56 -3.70 -11.21 -0.95
CA LYS A 56 -4.74 -11.60 0.00
C LYS A 56 -5.11 -13.07 -0.12
N ILE A 57 -5.28 -13.60 -1.33
CA ILE A 57 -5.50 -15.03 -1.57
C ILE A 57 -4.31 -15.86 -1.05
N GLY A 58 -3.07 -15.42 -1.34
CA GLY A 58 -1.84 -16.06 -0.88
C GLY A 58 -1.70 -16.05 0.64
N THR A 59 -2.21 -15.02 1.31
CA THR A 59 -2.29 -14.93 2.77
C THR A 59 -3.34 -15.92 3.31
N THR A 60 -4.53 -15.97 2.71
CA THR A 60 -5.62 -16.90 3.09
C THR A 60 -5.17 -18.37 3.00
N LEU A 61 -4.33 -18.73 2.02
CA LEU A 61 -3.78 -20.09 1.90
C LEU A 61 -2.83 -20.52 3.02
N ALA A 62 -2.15 -19.56 3.67
CA ALA A 62 -1.22 -19.82 4.78
C ALA A 62 -1.89 -19.73 6.16
N MET A 63 -3.12 -19.20 6.22
CA MET A 63 -3.95 -19.24 7.43
C MET A 63 -4.38 -20.66 7.77
N ASN A 64 -4.57 -20.92 9.06
CA ASN A 64 -5.08 -22.20 9.58
C ASN A 64 -6.35 -22.02 10.40
N SER A 65 -6.54 -20.86 11.06
CA SER A 65 -7.69 -20.66 11.94
C SER A 65 -8.93 -20.18 11.21
N ARG A 66 -10.06 -20.64 11.73
CA ARG A 66 -11.38 -20.43 11.14
C ARG A 66 -11.88 -19.00 11.36
N THR A 67 -11.44 -18.36 12.45
CA THR A 67 -11.73 -16.95 12.78
C THR A 67 -10.94 -15.94 11.96
N SER A 68 -9.79 -16.32 11.37
CA SER A 68 -8.97 -15.46 10.49
C SER A 68 -9.33 -15.63 9.01
N LEU A 69 -9.77 -16.83 8.61
CA LEU A 69 -10.17 -17.14 7.23
C LEU A 69 -11.39 -16.33 6.76
N SER A 70 -12.50 -16.29 7.50
CA SER A 70 -13.72 -15.59 7.04
C SER A 70 -13.50 -14.09 6.78
N PRO A 71 -12.85 -13.30 7.67
CA PRO A 71 -12.50 -11.91 7.37
C PRO A 71 -11.52 -11.76 6.21
N ALA A 72 -10.60 -12.71 6.02
CA ALA A 72 -9.66 -12.68 4.90
C ALA A 72 -10.38 -12.88 3.55
N LEU A 73 -11.31 -13.83 3.49
CA LEU A 73 -12.13 -14.14 2.32
C LEU A 73 -13.14 -13.02 2.00
N ALA A 74 -13.75 -12.38 3.01
CA ALA A 74 -14.60 -11.21 2.81
C ALA A 74 -13.83 -10.03 2.15
N GLU A 75 -12.55 -9.86 2.52
CA GLU A 75 -11.67 -8.86 1.92
C GLU A 75 -11.20 -9.25 0.50
N VAL A 76 -10.98 -10.54 0.22
CA VAL A 76 -10.76 -11.04 -1.17
C VAL A 76 -11.98 -10.68 -2.05
N TRP A 77 -13.19 -10.96 -1.58
CA TRP A 77 -14.43 -10.56 -2.27
C TRP A 77 -14.54 -9.04 -2.47
N ARG A 78 -14.21 -8.24 -1.44
CA ARG A 78 -14.21 -6.77 -1.56
C ARG A 78 -13.18 -6.26 -2.59
N LEU A 79 -12.06 -6.96 -2.79
CA LEU A 79 -11.05 -6.63 -3.78
C LEU A 79 -11.48 -7.03 -5.20
N THR A 80 -12.12 -8.19 -5.39
CA THR A 80 -12.67 -8.56 -6.70
C THR A 80 -13.74 -7.59 -7.18
N SER A 81 -14.62 -7.10 -6.30
CA SER A 81 -15.61 -6.09 -6.67
C SER A 81 -14.97 -4.76 -7.12
N LYS A 82 -13.83 -4.37 -6.55
CA LYS A 82 -13.08 -3.18 -7.03
C LYS A 82 -12.48 -3.45 -8.41
N ALA A 83 -11.72 -4.53 -8.56
CA ALA A 83 -11.12 -4.89 -9.83
C ALA A 83 -12.16 -5.01 -10.97
N HIS A 84 -13.33 -5.61 -10.69
CA HIS A 84 -14.42 -5.68 -11.67
C HIS A 84 -14.98 -4.30 -12.04
N SER A 85 -15.07 -3.37 -11.08
CA SER A 85 -15.46 -1.98 -11.34
C SER A 85 -14.40 -1.21 -12.14
N ASP A 86 -13.12 -1.59 -12.05
CA ASP A 86 -12.02 -0.96 -12.78
C ASP A 86 -11.96 -1.49 -14.23
N VAL A 87 -12.15 -2.80 -14.44
CA VAL A 87 -12.32 -3.39 -15.78
C VAL A 87 -13.47 -2.70 -16.53
N GLY A 88 -14.61 -2.49 -15.86
CA GLY A 88 -15.78 -1.79 -16.40
C GLY A 88 -15.56 -0.34 -16.86
N GLN A 89 -14.41 0.27 -16.53
CA GLN A 89 -14.03 1.63 -16.92
C GLN A 89 -12.98 1.68 -18.05
N LEU A 90 -12.46 0.53 -18.50
CA LEU A 90 -11.58 0.41 -19.67
C LEU A 90 -12.39 0.51 -20.97
N PRO A 91 -11.76 0.69 -22.15
CA PRO A 91 -12.46 0.72 -23.44
C PRO A 91 -13.00 -0.67 -23.86
N LEU A 92 -14.05 -1.12 -23.17
CA LEU A 92 -14.67 -2.45 -23.32
C LEU A 92 -15.24 -2.73 -24.71
N THR A 93 -15.59 -1.69 -25.48
CA THR A 93 -16.14 -1.83 -26.85
C THR A 93 -15.14 -2.44 -27.84
N ILE A 94 -13.88 -2.61 -27.43
CA ILE A 94 -12.72 -2.80 -28.31
C ILE A 94 -11.77 -3.90 -27.83
N LEU A 95 -11.74 -4.19 -26.53
CA LEU A 95 -10.90 -5.23 -25.92
C LEU A 95 -11.79 -6.31 -25.30
N PRO A 96 -11.55 -7.62 -25.57
CA PRO A 96 -12.18 -8.67 -24.80
C PRO A 96 -11.67 -8.56 -23.35
N PHE A 97 -12.60 -8.41 -22.42
CA PHE A 97 -12.35 -8.45 -20.97
C PHE A 97 -13.30 -9.43 -20.26
N ASN A 98 -14.21 -10.05 -21.01
CA ASN A 98 -15.28 -10.87 -20.49
C ASN A 98 -14.74 -12.06 -19.68
N LYS A 99 -13.57 -12.60 -20.02
CA LYS A 99 -12.97 -13.70 -19.26
C LYS A 99 -12.35 -13.19 -17.96
N THR A 100 -11.69 -12.04 -18.00
CA THR A 100 -11.17 -11.36 -16.78
C THR A 100 -12.30 -10.98 -15.82
N GLU A 101 -13.45 -10.49 -16.32
CA GLU A 101 -14.66 -10.22 -15.52
C GLU A 101 -15.22 -11.52 -14.91
N ASP A 102 -15.40 -12.59 -15.71
CA ASP A 102 -15.82 -13.91 -15.23
C ASP A 102 -14.89 -14.44 -14.12
N PHE A 103 -13.58 -14.29 -14.28
CA PHE A 103 -12.59 -14.73 -13.30
C PHE A 103 -12.68 -13.96 -11.97
N LEU A 104 -12.83 -12.63 -12.05
CA LEU A 104 -13.02 -11.79 -10.88
C LEU A 104 -14.33 -12.12 -10.16
N SER A 105 -15.43 -12.37 -10.89
CA SER A 105 -16.69 -12.85 -10.30
C SER A 105 -16.47 -14.18 -9.57
N LYS A 106 -15.90 -15.20 -10.23
CA LYS A 106 -15.63 -16.53 -9.66
C LYS A 106 -14.83 -16.49 -8.35
N ILE A 107 -13.82 -15.63 -8.25
CA ILE A 107 -13.07 -15.43 -6.99
C ILE A 107 -13.95 -14.77 -5.94
N GLY A 108 -14.70 -13.72 -6.32
CA GLY A 108 -15.62 -13.02 -5.44
C GLY A 108 -16.63 -13.97 -4.83
N ASP A 109 -17.32 -14.75 -5.66
CA ASP A 109 -18.40 -15.65 -5.26
C ASP A 109 -17.89 -16.78 -4.35
N PHE A 110 -16.76 -17.39 -4.69
CA PHE A 110 -16.10 -18.37 -3.82
C PHE A 110 -15.76 -17.77 -2.45
N SER A 111 -15.17 -16.57 -2.45
CA SER A 111 -14.66 -15.95 -1.23
C SER A 111 -15.79 -15.47 -0.34
N TYR A 112 -16.84 -14.86 -0.90
CA TYR A 112 -18.03 -14.46 -0.16
C TYR A 112 -18.74 -15.66 0.46
N ARG A 113 -19.04 -16.70 -0.32
CA ARG A 113 -19.74 -17.90 0.15
C ARG A 113 -18.99 -18.61 1.28
N THR A 114 -17.67 -18.64 1.20
CA THR A 114 -16.82 -19.24 2.24
C THR A 114 -16.70 -18.34 3.47
N ALA A 115 -16.69 -17.00 3.29
CA ALA A 115 -16.64 -16.05 4.39
C ALA A 115 -17.90 -16.06 5.27
N ILE A 116 -19.09 -16.23 4.67
CA ILE A 116 -20.37 -16.29 5.41
C ILE A 116 -20.66 -17.66 6.03
N ARG A 117 -19.86 -18.69 5.73
CA ARG A 117 -19.99 -20.03 6.32
C ARG A 117 -19.44 -20.06 7.75
N ASP A 118 -20.08 -20.85 8.60
CA ASP A 118 -19.54 -21.18 9.92
C ASP A 118 -18.37 -22.17 9.77
N LEU A 119 -17.17 -21.63 9.52
CA LEU A 119 -15.95 -22.41 9.34
C LEU A 119 -15.53 -23.17 10.62
N ASP A 120 -16.14 -22.89 11.78
CA ASP A 120 -15.93 -23.69 13.00
C ASP A 120 -16.69 -25.02 12.99
N LYS A 121 -17.79 -25.11 12.25
CA LYS A 121 -18.52 -26.37 12.00
C LYS A 121 -18.15 -27.01 10.66
N GLU A 122 -17.99 -26.18 9.63
CA GLU A 122 -17.75 -26.59 8.24
C GLU A 122 -16.45 -25.94 7.72
N PRO A 123 -15.26 -26.45 8.12
CA PRO A 123 -13.97 -25.91 7.67
C PRO A 123 -13.82 -26.01 6.15
N LEU A 124 -12.80 -25.35 5.58
CA LEU A 124 -12.42 -25.56 4.19
C LEU A 124 -12.14 -27.05 3.94
N SER A 125 -12.83 -27.63 2.96
CA SER A 125 -12.54 -28.97 2.46
C SER A 125 -11.25 -28.96 1.62
N ASP A 126 -10.60 -30.13 1.46
CA ASP A 126 -9.39 -30.26 0.64
C ASP A 126 -9.63 -29.78 -0.81
N ALA A 127 -10.82 -30.02 -1.36
CA ALA A 127 -11.23 -29.55 -2.68
C ALA A 127 -11.35 -28.02 -2.75
N GLU A 128 -11.87 -27.37 -1.71
CA GLU A 128 -11.93 -25.89 -1.63
C GLU A 128 -10.54 -25.28 -1.41
N TYR A 129 -9.67 -25.96 -0.66
CA TYR A 129 -8.28 -25.54 -0.48
C TYR A 129 -7.49 -25.66 -1.80
N GLN A 130 -7.65 -26.77 -2.54
CA GLN A 130 -7.11 -26.93 -3.89
C GLN A 130 -7.65 -25.87 -4.85
N LYS A 131 -8.96 -25.57 -4.81
CA LYS A 131 -9.55 -24.49 -5.61
C LYS A 131 -8.93 -23.13 -5.25
N LEU A 132 -8.75 -22.82 -3.97
CA LEU A 132 -8.08 -21.58 -3.55
C LEU A 132 -6.60 -21.52 -4.01
N GLN A 133 -5.90 -22.66 -4.07
CA GLN A 133 -4.56 -22.73 -4.66
C GLN A 133 -4.53 -22.49 -6.18
N GLN A 134 -5.53 -22.98 -6.91
CA GLN A 134 -5.70 -22.68 -8.33
C GLN A 134 -5.98 -21.18 -8.55
N LEU A 135 -6.93 -20.61 -7.79
CA LEU A 135 -7.24 -19.19 -7.84
C LEU A 135 -6.01 -18.30 -7.52
N TYR A 136 -5.15 -18.71 -6.58
CA TYR A 136 -3.88 -18.02 -6.29
C TYR A 136 -2.91 -18.04 -7.49
N GLN A 137 -2.77 -19.21 -8.12
CA GLN A 137 -1.89 -19.38 -9.28
C GLN A 137 -2.35 -18.51 -10.45
N HIS A 138 -3.64 -18.57 -10.78
CA HIS A 138 -4.25 -17.77 -11.85
C HIS A 138 -4.19 -16.26 -11.56
N ALA A 139 -4.47 -15.84 -10.32
CA ALA A 139 -4.32 -14.45 -9.93
C ALA A 139 -2.86 -13.98 -10.09
N SER A 140 -1.87 -14.83 -9.81
CA SER A 140 -0.46 -14.52 -10.02
C SER A 140 -0.04 -14.45 -11.49
N GLU A 141 -0.67 -15.22 -12.37
CA GLU A 141 -0.41 -15.19 -13.82
C GLU A 141 -0.99 -13.92 -14.44
N ILE A 142 -2.25 -13.60 -14.14
CA ILE A 142 -2.93 -12.37 -14.57
C ILE A 142 -2.18 -11.14 -14.05
N GLN A 143 -1.79 -11.14 -12.77
CA GLN A 143 -1.02 -10.05 -12.15
C GLN A 143 0.31 -9.79 -12.89
N LYS A 144 1.06 -10.84 -13.25
CA LYS A 144 2.31 -10.70 -14.01
C LYS A 144 2.10 -10.13 -15.41
N GLU A 145 1.12 -10.63 -16.17
CA GLU A 145 0.84 -10.11 -17.50
C GLU A 145 0.32 -8.67 -17.46
N MET A 146 -0.53 -8.31 -16.48
CA MET A 146 -0.98 -6.93 -16.28
C MET A 146 0.18 -5.98 -15.94
N ARG A 147 1.11 -6.40 -15.07
CA ARG A 147 2.35 -5.65 -14.79
C ARG A 147 3.26 -5.52 -16.01
N ARG A 148 3.33 -6.54 -16.87
CA ARG A 148 4.05 -6.48 -18.15
C ARG A 148 3.42 -5.50 -19.13
N VAL A 149 2.09 -5.50 -19.27
CA VAL A 149 1.36 -4.51 -20.10
C VAL A 149 1.59 -3.10 -19.54
N GLN A 150 1.53 -2.93 -18.22
CA GLN A 150 1.82 -1.65 -17.55
C GLN A 150 3.23 -1.13 -17.87
N HIS A 151 4.25 -1.99 -17.76
CA HIS A 151 5.62 -1.65 -18.13
C HIS A 151 5.71 -1.20 -19.61
N LEU A 152 5.11 -1.94 -20.53
CA LEU A 152 5.17 -1.66 -21.97
C LEU A 152 4.41 -0.38 -22.37
N VAL A 153 3.28 -0.08 -21.73
CA VAL A 153 2.52 1.16 -21.91
C VAL A 153 3.36 2.38 -21.49
N ILE A 154 3.97 2.32 -20.30
CA ILE A 154 4.81 3.41 -19.78
C ILE A 154 6.07 3.59 -20.64
N LYS A 155 6.78 2.49 -20.94
CA LYS A 155 8.06 2.48 -21.69
C LYS A 155 7.95 3.05 -23.10
N ASN A 156 6.86 2.72 -23.80
CA ASN A 156 6.63 3.16 -25.17
C ASN A 156 5.70 4.40 -25.25
N ASN A 157 5.29 4.96 -24.12
CA ASN A 157 4.37 6.11 -24.02
C ASN A 157 3.07 5.91 -24.84
N LEU A 158 2.49 4.71 -24.74
CA LEU A 158 1.32 4.30 -25.51
C LEU A 158 0.05 4.94 -24.93
N ARG A 159 -0.82 5.45 -25.82
CA ARG A 159 -2.11 6.03 -25.43
C ARG A 159 -3.25 5.07 -25.71
N TRP A 160 -4.13 4.92 -24.73
CA TRP A 160 -5.34 4.09 -24.83
C TRP A 160 -6.29 4.59 -25.92
N MET A 161 -6.40 5.92 -26.04
CA MET A 161 -7.19 6.59 -27.07
C MET A 161 -6.67 6.36 -28.50
N ASP A 162 -5.34 6.22 -28.68
CA ASP A 162 -4.75 5.93 -29.99
C ASP A 162 -5.11 4.50 -30.44
N VAL A 163 -5.21 3.55 -29.50
CA VAL A 163 -5.68 2.17 -29.73
C VAL A 163 -7.18 2.12 -30.04
N GLU A 164 -8.01 2.83 -29.27
CA GLU A 164 -9.45 2.94 -29.50
C GLU A 164 -9.76 3.53 -30.89
N LEU A 165 -9.09 4.61 -31.27
CA LEU A 165 -9.28 5.26 -32.57
C LEU A 165 -8.77 4.41 -33.76
N ALA A 166 -7.69 3.67 -33.59
CA ALA A 166 -7.19 2.76 -34.63
C ALA A 166 -8.21 1.65 -34.92
N LEU A 167 -8.72 1.02 -33.87
CA LEU A 167 -9.66 -0.10 -33.98
C LEU A 167 -11.05 0.35 -34.48
N SER A 168 -11.54 1.53 -34.06
CA SER A 168 -12.80 2.09 -34.59
C SER A 168 -12.74 2.45 -36.07
N THR A 169 -11.54 2.68 -36.63
CA THR A 169 -11.35 3.06 -38.03
C THR A 169 -10.91 1.91 -38.94
N ASN A 170 -10.89 0.66 -38.44
CA ASN A 170 -10.37 -0.53 -39.13
C ASN A 170 -8.92 -0.38 -39.65
N LYS A 171 -8.17 0.57 -39.11
CA LYS A 171 -6.75 0.75 -39.39
C LYS A 171 -5.96 -0.03 -38.36
N ARG A 172 -5.13 -0.98 -38.81
CA ARG A 172 -4.19 -1.66 -37.91
C ARG A 172 -3.28 -0.59 -37.28
N PRO A 173 -3.23 -0.45 -35.94
CA PRO A 173 -2.26 0.45 -35.33
C PRO A 173 -0.84 -0.03 -35.63
N ALA A 174 0.12 0.90 -35.62
CA ALA A 174 1.52 0.58 -35.90
C ALA A 174 2.17 -0.23 -34.76
N ASP A 175 1.58 -0.21 -33.58
CA ASP A 175 1.98 -0.97 -32.40
C ASP A 175 0.73 -1.62 -31.77
N ASN A 176 0.71 -2.95 -31.70
CA ASN A 176 -0.40 -3.73 -31.12
C ASN A 176 -0.18 -4.10 -29.64
N THR A 177 0.89 -3.63 -29.00
CA THR A 177 1.36 -4.14 -27.69
C THR A 177 0.30 -4.13 -26.60
N ILE A 178 -0.55 -3.10 -26.53
CA ILE A 178 -1.70 -3.05 -25.60
C ILE A 178 -2.68 -4.20 -25.88
N ILE A 179 -3.11 -4.35 -27.14
CA ILE A 179 -4.12 -5.32 -27.58
C ILE A 179 -3.62 -6.74 -27.39
N ASP A 180 -2.37 -7.02 -27.79
CA ASP A 180 -1.79 -8.35 -27.71
C ASP A 180 -1.45 -8.73 -26.25
N GLY A 181 -1.16 -7.74 -25.41
CA GLY A 181 -1.14 -7.87 -23.95
C GLY A 181 -2.47 -8.38 -23.39
N PHE A 182 -3.57 -7.68 -23.63
CA PHE A 182 -4.90 -8.11 -23.16
C PHE A 182 -5.36 -9.44 -23.77
N ARG A 183 -5.07 -9.71 -25.04
CA ARG A 183 -5.32 -11.03 -25.64
C ARG A 183 -4.51 -12.15 -24.97
N THR A 184 -3.34 -11.85 -24.43
CA THR A 184 -2.53 -12.81 -23.66
C THR A 184 -3.17 -13.05 -22.29
N VAL A 185 -3.58 -11.99 -21.58
CA VAL A 185 -4.37 -12.09 -20.34
C VAL A 185 -5.62 -12.94 -20.57
N GLU A 186 -6.48 -12.57 -21.53
CA GLU A 186 -7.73 -13.27 -21.82
C GLU A 186 -7.54 -14.72 -22.26
N ARG A 187 -6.50 -15.04 -23.04
CA ARG A 187 -6.21 -16.43 -23.43
C ARG A 187 -5.75 -17.27 -22.24
N ASN A 188 -5.00 -16.68 -21.30
CA ASN A 188 -4.60 -17.36 -20.08
C ASN A 188 -5.82 -17.62 -19.16
N VAL A 189 -6.85 -16.76 -19.20
CA VAL A 189 -8.11 -16.96 -18.47
C VAL A 189 -9.06 -17.93 -19.19
N GLU A 190 -9.03 -18.01 -20.52
CA GLU A 190 -9.90 -18.87 -21.35
C GLU A 190 -9.80 -20.37 -21.03
N ALA A 191 -8.64 -20.82 -20.55
CA ALA A 191 -8.38 -22.24 -20.32
C ALA A 191 -9.26 -22.87 -19.22
N TYR A 192 -9.97 -22.08 -18.39
CA TYR A 192 -10.68 -22.57 -17.21
C TYR A 192 -12.01 -21.83 -16.92
N ALA A 193 -13.11 -22.28 -17.54
CA ALA A 193 -14.44 -21.75 -17.26
C ALA A 193 -15.57 -22.79 -17.39
N GLU A 194 -16.08 -23.31 -16.26
CA GLU A 194 -17.45 -23.86 -16.15
C GLU A 194 -18.06 -23.66 -14.75
N THR A 195 -19.40 -23.61 -14.73
CA THR A 195 -20.35 -23.58 -13.58
C THR A 195 -20.59 -22.24 -12.85
N ASP A 196 -21.86 -22.03 -12.50
CA ASP A 196 -22.59 -20.75 -12.26
C ASP A 196 -23.04 -20.58 -10.77
N PHE A 197 -23.89 -19.58 -10.48
CA PHE A 197 -24.80 -19.35 -9.31
C PHE A 197 -24.49 -18.21 -8.28
N GLY A 198 -25.24 -17.09 -8.36
CA GLY A 198 -25.90 -16.38 -7.21
C GLY A 198 -25.14 -15.36 -6.31
N PRO A 199 -25.65 -14.12 -6.06
CA PRO A 199 -25.02 -13.05 -5.21
C PRO A 199 -25.53 -13.03 -3.72
N THR A 200 -25.24 -12.10 -2.78
CA THR A 200 -24.72 -10.70 -2.79
C THR A 200 -24.08 -10.25 -1.43
N ALA A 201 -23.04 -9.40 -1.46
CA ALA A 201 -22.43 -8.36 -0.53
C ALA A 201 -22.80 -8.20 0.99
N THR A 202 -22.07 -7.52 1.91
CA THR A 202 -20.99 -6.45 1.85
C THR A 202 -20.06 -6.38 3.12
N SER A 203 -19.06 -5.47 3.20
CA SER A 203 -18.09 -5.27 4.34
C SER A 203 -17.73 -3.79 4.67
N LEU A 204 -17.03 -3.50 5.80
CA LEU A 204 -16.79 -2.14 6.39
C LEU A 204 -15.33 -1.86 6.87
N GLU A 205 -14.95 -0.57 6.99
CA GLU A 205 -13.61 -0.05 7.41
C GLU A 205 -13.52 0.54 8.85
N LYS A 206 -12.30 0.95 9.28
CA LYS A 206 -11.90 1.27 10.69
C LYS A 206 -11.41 2.73 10.90
N PRO A 207 -11.66 3.37 12.07
CA PRO A 207 -11.07 4.67 12.45
C PRO A 207 -9.73 4.56 13.22
N LYS A 208 -8.98 5.68 13.31
CA LYS A 208 -7.70 5.84 14.04
C LYS A 208 -7.86 6.60 15.38
N GLN A 209 -7.09 6.24 16.41
CA GLN A 209 -7.01 6.99 17.69
C GLN A 209 -5.95 8.10 17.65
N GLY A 210 -6.06 9.11 18.53
CA GLY A 210 -5.14 10.26 18.61
C GLY A 210 -4.08 10.18 19.71
N PHE A 211 -3.18 11.17 19.78
CA PHE A 211 -2.05 11.28 20.71
C PHE A 211 -2.45 11.66 22.16
N SER A 212 -3.61 11.21 22.64
CA SER A 212 -4.17 11.61 23.93
C SER A 212 -3.33 11.18 25.14
N ARG A 213 -2.48 10.15 24.97
CA ARG A 213 -1.67 9.51 26.02
C ARG A 213 -0.32 10.20 26.29
N LEU A 214 0.08 11.20 25.51
CA LEU A 214 1.36 11.90 25.70
C LEU A 214 1.45 12.56 27.08
N LYS A 215 2.64 12.46 27.70
CA LYS A 215 2.98 13.09 28.98
C LYS A 215 3.71 14.42 28.76
N GLY A 216 3.90 15.18 29.84
CA GLY A 216 4.55 16.49 29.81
C GLY A 216 3.61 17.65 29.47
N ASP A 217 4.12 18.86 29.64
CA ASP A 217 3.36 20.11 29.50
C ASP A 217 3.16 20.53 28.05
N PHE A 218 2.28 21.50 27.81
CA PHE A 218 2.16 22.12 26.50
C PHE A 218 3.33 23.05 26.23
N ILE A 219 4.01 22.86 25.10
CA ILE A 219 5.13 23.67 24.66
C ILE A 219 4.68 24.86 23.80
N THR A 220 5.51 25.90 23.77
CA THR A 220 5.39 27.04 22.87
C THR A 220 5.97 26.73 21.47
N GLU A 221 5.76 27.65 20.53
CA GLU A 221 6.35 27.54 19.18
C GLU A 221 7.90 27.59 19.22
N GLU A 222 8.47 28.49 20.03
CA GLU A 222 9.93 28.59 20.17
C GLU A 222 10.54 27.32 20.79
N GLN A 223 9.89 26.75 21.80
CA GLN A 223 10.29 25.45 22.35
C GLN A 223 10.16 24.32 21.32
N ALA A 224 9.22 24.39 20.37
CA ALA A 224 9.14 23.44 19.27
C ALA A 224 10.33 23.58 18.30
N LYS A 225 10.78 24.82 18.03
CA LYS A 225 11.98 25.10 17.22
C LYS A 225 13.26 24.59 17.92
N GLU A 226 13.41 24.83 19.21
CA GLU A 226 14.51 24.30 20.03
C GLU A 226 14.54 22.76 20.03
N LYS A 227 13.38 22.11 20.21
CA LYS A 227 13.24 20.65 20.13
C LYS A 227 13.62 20.11 18.75
N ALA A 228 13.21 20.77 17.67
CA ALA A 228 13.54 20.39 16.31
C ALA A 228 15.05 20.51 16.03
N LEU A 229 15.67 21.63 16.37
CA LEU A 229 17.13 21.82 16.26
C LEU A 229 17.90 20.74 17.02
N SER A 230 17.50 20.46 18.26
CA SER A 230 18.14 19.44 19.09
C SER A 230 17.99 18.01 18.53
N PHE A 231 16.84 17.68 17.93
CA PHE A 231 16.57 16.34 17.38
C PHE A 231 17.25 16.09 16.02
N LEU A 232 17.55 17.17 15.28
CA LEU A 232 18.19 17.11 13.97
C LEU A 232 19.70 17.38 14.02
N GLY A 233 20.25 17.73 15.20
CA GLY A 233 21.67 18.07 15.38
C GLY A 233 22.07 19.41 14.75
N LEU A 234 21.11 20.31 14.53
CA LEU A 234 21.27 21.55 13.75
C LEU A 234 21.67 22.73 14.65
N ARG A 235 22.38 23.71 14.07
CA ARG A 235 22.83 24.92 14.79
C ARG A 235 21.84 26.06 14.63
N THR A 236 21.85 26.99 15.58
CA THR A 236 20.87 28.10 15.75
C THR A 236 20.86 29.20 14.67
N GLY A 237 21.37 28.93 13.46
CA GLY A 237 21.45 29.89 12.35
C GLY A 237 20.50 29.63 11.17
N GLU A 238 19.73 28.54 11.21
CA GLU A 238 18.83 28.17 10.12
C GLU A 238 17.48 28.88 10.19
N ARG A 239 16.87 29.14 9.04
CA ARG A 239 15.56 29.81 8.98
C ARG A 239 14.45 28.78 9.22
N ILE A 240 13.89 28.81 10.42
CA ILE A 240 12.76 27.96 10.82
C ILE A 240 11.46 28.76 10.81
N THR A 241 10.50 28.32 10.00
CA THR A 241 9.09 28.74 10.10
C THR A 241 8.29 27.64 10.76
N ALA A 242 7.46 27.97 11.76
CA ALA A 242 6.61 27.01 12.45
C ALA A 242 5.16 27.46 12.39
N GLU A 243 4.25 26.50 12.17
CA GLU A 243 2.81 26.71 12.12
C GLU A 243 2.12 25.77 13.09
N LYS A 244 1.08 26.25 13.77
CA LYS A 244 0.31 25.45 14.72
C LYS A 244 -0.85 24.75 14.03
N SER A 245 -1.06 23.47 14.35
CA SER A 245 -2.19 22.66 13.87
C SER A 245 -3.53 23.39 13.97
N GLY A 246 -4.29 23.42 12.88
CA GLY A 246 -5.54 24.18 12.76
C GLY A 246 -6.67 23.76 13.70
N LYS A 247 -7.69 24.62 13.83
CA LYS A 247 -8.90 24.33 14.62
C LYS A 247 -9.62 23.10 14.05
N GLY A 248 -9.86 22.10 14.91
CA GLY A 248 -10.50 20.84 14.52
C GLY A 248 -9.55 19.67 14.29
N ALA A 249 -8.22 19.87 14.34
CA ALA A 249 -7.28 18.75 14.32
C ALA A 249 -7.45 17.85 15.56
N ASN A 250 -7.57 16.53 15.36
CA ASN A 250 -7.66 15.54 16.45
C ASN A 250 -6.47 15.60 17.44
N ASN A 251 -5.32 16.09 16.98
CA ASN A 251 -4.09 16.22 17.74
C ASN A 251 -3.55 17.65 17.61
N ARG A 252 -2.99 18.20 18.70
CA ARG A 252 -2.29 19.49 18.68
C ARG A 252 -0.80 19.28 18.41
N PHE A 253 -0.27 19.92 17.37
CA PHE A 253 1.14 19.85 16.98
C PHE A 253 1.61 21.18 16.37
N TYR A 254 2.92 21.31 16.23
CA TYR A 254 3.60 22.35 15.48
C TYR A 254 4.24 21.69 14.25
N SER A 255 3.95 22.20 13.06
CA SER A 255 4.63 21.82 11.82
C SER A 255 5.71 22.85 11.53
N LEU A 256 6.96 22.40 11.43
CA LEU A 256 8.13 23.23 11.19
C LEU A 256 8.66 22.96 9.79
N ARG A 257 9.03 24.03 9.09
CA ARG A 257 9.85 23.98 7.87
C ARG A 257 11.17 24.68 8.18
N ILE A 258 12.25 23.95 7.95
CA ILE A 258 13.63 24.35 8.21
C ILE A 258 14.34 24.42 6.87
N HIS A 259 14.80 25.60 6.49
CA HIS A 259 15.48 25.81 5.21
C HIS A 259 17.00 25.66 5.36
N HIS A 260 17.62 24.81 4.55
CA HIS A 260 19.05 24.51 4.54
C HIS A 260 19.76 25.26 3.41
N PRO A 261 20.47 26.38 3.68
CA PRO A 261 21.02 27.21 2.61
C PRO A 261 22.16 26.54 1.84
N GLN A 262 22.89 25.61 2.48
CA GLN A 262 24.04 24.92 1.90
C GLN A 262 23.63 23.86 0.87
N THR A 263 22.61 23.06 1.20
CA THR A 263 22.06 22.00 0.33
C THR A 263 20.91 22.46 -0.57
N LYS A 264 20.41 23.70 -0.36
CA LYS A 264 19.20 24.25 -0.99
C LYS A 264 17.95 23.37 -0.79
N SER A 265 17.92 22.58 0.28
CA SER A 265 16.81 21.69 0.62
C SER A 265 15.98 22.22 1.79
N ASP A 266 14.80 21.65 1.98
CA ASP A 266 13.96 21.89 3.15
C ASP A 266 13.81 20.60 3.96
N THR A 267 13.79 20.74 5.28
CA THR A 267 13.31 19.70 6.20
C THR A 267 11.95 20.11 6.78
N TYR A 268 10.99 19.19 6.73
CA TYR A 268 9.67 19.34 7.34
C TYR A 268 9.60 18.43 8.56
N MET A 269 9.10 18.96 9.69
CA MET A 269 9.06 18.24 10.95
C MET A 269 7.77 18.56 11.73
N ASP A 270 7.07 17.54 12.22
CA ASP A 270 5.95 17.72 13.15
C ASP A 270 6.42 17.44 14.58
N VAL A 271 6.14 18.37 15.51
CA VAL A 271 6.40 18.25 16.95
C VAL A 271 5.09 18.27 17.72
N ALA A 272 4.87 17.30 18.59
CA ALA A 272 3.68 17.24 19.44
C ALA A 272 3.64 18.46 20.38
N ALA A 273 2.52 19.20 20.37
CA ALA A 273 2.38 20.39 21.20
C ALA A 273 2.37 20.07 22.70
N LYS A 274 2.18 18.79 23.08
CA LYS A 274 2.30 18.28 24.45
C LYS A 274 3.58 17.45 24.57
N GLY A 275 4.45 17.79 25.51
CA GLY A 275 5.74 17.14 25.77
C GLY A 275 6.85 17.46 24.75
N GLY A 276 6.53 18.01 23.57
CA GLY A 276 7.52 18.36 22.56
C GLY A 276 8.15 17.16 21.86
N TYR A 277 7.42 16.05 21.72
CA TYR A 277 7.91 14.84 21.07
C TYR A 277 7.97 14.99 19.54
N PRO A 278 9.04 14.49 18.87
CA PRO A 278 9.10 14.44 17.42
C PRO A 278 8.10 13.41 16.89
N ILE A 279 7.13 13.84 16.07
CA ILE A 279 6.12 12.96 15.46
C ILE A 279 6.62 12.44 14.11
N PHE A 280 7.15 13.35 13.28
CA PHE A 280 7.50 13.10 11.89
C PHE A 280 8.65 14.01 11.46
N VAL A 281 9.54 13.53 10.58
CA VAL A 281 10.55 14.31 9.86
C VAL A 281 10.60 13.80 8.41
N ILE A 282 10.78 14.71 7.46
CA ILE A 282 11.29 14.40 6.11
C ILE A 282 12.24 15.52 5.65
N ASN A 283 13.44 15.15 5.19
CA ASN A 283 14.41 16.06 4.58
C ASN A 283 14.45 15.78 3.07
N ASN A 284 14.06 16.77 2.27
CA ASN A 284 13.98 16.66 0.81
C ASN A 284 15.32 16.99 0.15
N ARG A 285 16.45 16.57 0.75
CA ARG A 285 17.77 16.69 0.11
C ARG A 285 17.91 15.67 -1.01
N GLU A 286 18.70 16.02 -2.01
CA GLU A 286 19.20 15.05 -2.99
C GLU A 286 20.12 14.04 -2.27
N ILE A 287 20.07 12.78 -2.70
CA ILE A 287 20.88 11.68 -2.15
C ILE A 287 21.92 11.33 -3.21
N GLY A 288 23.20 11.35 -2.82
CA GLY A 288 24.29 10.99 -3.71
C GLY A 288 24.40 9.47 -3.92
N GLU A 289 25.48 9.06 -4.61
CA GLU A 289 25.78 7.64 -4.80
C GLU A 289 25.91 6.90 -3.47
N ARG A 290 25.33 5.69 -3.43
CA ARG A 290 25.39 4.76 -2.31
C ARG A 290 26.84 4.41 -1.92
N LYS A 291 27.16 4.60 -0.64
CA LYS A 291 28.42 4.21 0.01
C LYS A 291 28.23 3.24 1.18
N LEU A 292 27.00 3.11 1.68
CA LEU A 292 26.65 2.25 2.82
C LEU A 292 25.83 1.03 2.43
N SER A 293 25.99 -0.05 3.19
CA SER A 293 25.11 -1.21 3.19
C SER A 293 23.80 -0.95 3.95
N LEU A 294 22.81 -1.81 3.73
CA LEU A 294 21.56 -1.77 4.50
C LEU A 294 21.78 -2.09 5.99
N SER A 295 22.81 -2.89 6.32
CA SER A 295 23.21 -3.17 7.71
C SER A 295 23.77 -1.93 8.39
N GLU A 296 24.73 -1.24 7.76
CA GLU A 296 25.31 -0.01 8.33
C GLU A 296 24.27 1.10 8.50
N ALA A 297 23.29 1.16 7.59
CA ALA A 297 22.15 2.05 7.71
C ALA A 297 21.23 1.67 8.89
N ALA A 298 21.00 0.37 9.12
CA ALA A 298 20.25 -0.12 10.28
C ALA A 298 20.97 0.18 11.61
N ASP A 299 22.28 -0.01 11.67
CA ASP A 299 23.10 0.31 12.85
C ASP A 299 23.05 1.82 13.18
N LYS A 300 23.19 2.68 12.16
CA LYS A 300 23.02 4.13 12.30
C LYS A 300 21.61 4.52 12.75
N GLY A 301 20.58 3.86 12.24
CA GLY A 301 19.19 4.06 12.67
C GLY A 301 18.99 3.69 14.15
N ALA A 302 19.48 2.52 14.57
CA ALA A 302 19.42 2.06 15.95
C ALA A 302 20.18 2.99 16.91
N GLN A 303 21.37 3.46 16.52
CA GLN A 303 22.14 4.45 17.28
C GLN A 303 21.37 5.77 17.44
N PHE A 304 20.83 6.32 16.34
CA PHE A 304 20.06 7.56 16.36
C PHE A 304 18.84 7.45 17.31
N LEU A 305 18.09 6.34 17.26
CA LEU A 305 16.96 6.10 18.16
C LEU A 305 17.39 6.11 19.63
N LYS A 306 18.47 5.40 19.95
CA LYS A 306 19.02 5.31 21.31
C LYS A 306 19.48 6.66 21.86
N GLU A 307 20.16 7.46 21.04
CA GLU A 307 20.64 8.80 21.40
C GLU A 307 19.47 9.78 21.66
N HIS A 308 18.36 9.64 20.92
CA HIS A 308 17.17 10.48 21.06
C HIS A 308 16.12 9.93 22.05
N GLY A 309 16.50 8.96 22.89
CA GLY A 309 15.69 8.47 24.01
C GLY A 309 14.71 7.34 23.68
N PHE A 310 14.68 6.83 22.46
CA PHE A 310 13.91 5.64 22.09
C PHE A 310 14.71 4.38 22.45
N GLN A 311 14.56 3.94 23.70
CA GLN A 311 15.26 2.77 24.24
C GLN A 311 14.60 1.46 23.81
N HIS A 312 15.40 0.38 23.82
CA HIS A 312 14.94 -0.99 23.52
C HIS A 312 14.27 -1.18 22.15
N MET A 313 14.65 -0.38 21.15
CA MET A 313 14.17 -0.54 19.78
C MET A 313 14.92 -1.68 19.06
N GLU A 314 14.19 -2.62 18.48
CA GLU A 314 14.68 -3.72 17.65
C GLU A 314 14.28 -3.49 16.19
N LEU A 315 15.18 -3.76 15.23
CA LEU A 315 14.84 -3.73 13.81
C LEU A 315 13.83 -4.84 13.49
N TYR A 316 12.69 -4.48 12.92
CA TYR A 316 11.66 -5.42 12.45
C TYR A 316 11.71 -5.62 10.93
N ASP A 317 11.89 -4.53 10.17
CA ASP A 317 11.82 -4.56 8.72
C ASP A 317 12.85 -3.59 8.11
N SER A 318 13.42 -3.97 6.98
CA SER A 318 14.42 -3.19 6.27
C SER A 318 14.34 -3.44 4.77
N SER A 319 14.12 -2.37 4.00
CA SER A 319 14.08 -2.38 2.54
C SER A 319 14.96 -1.26 1.98
N GLN A 320 15.50 -1.47 0.79
CA GLN A 320 16.24 -0.45 0.05
C GLN A 320 15.36 0.07 -1.08
N TYR A 321 15.24 1.40 -1.18
CA TYR A 321 14.62 2.09 -2.32
C TYR A 321 15.64 3.08 -2.86
N ASP A 322 16.14 2.81 -4.08
CA ASP A 322 17.24 3.58 -4.69
C ASP A 322 18.42 3.71 -3.71
N SER A 323 18.82 4.93 -3.35
CA SER A 323 19.95 5.22 -2.47
C SER A 323 19.51 5.52 -1.03
N ALA A 324 18.32 5.07 -0.63
CA ALA A 324 17.82 5.16 0.75
C ALA A 324 17.44 3.79 1.33
N ALA A 325 17.75 3.59 2.61
CA ALA A 325 17.20 2.51 3.43
C ALA A 325 15.90 2.97 4.10
N ALA A 326 14.80 2.25 3.89
CA ALA A 326 13.59 2.34 4.68
C ALA A 326 13.64 1.28 5.78
N LEU A 327 13.56 1.72 7.04
CA LEU A 327 13.70 0.87 8.22
C LEU A 327 12.46 1.00 9.10
N THR A 328 11.98 -0.11 9.65
CA THR A 328 10.97 -0.10 10.72
C THR A 328 11.56 -0.77 11.96
N PHE A 329 11.58 -0.03 13.06
CA PHE A 329 11.92 -0.54 14.38
C PHE A 329 10.64 -0.74 15.20
N VAL A 330 10.66 -1.69 16.13
CA VAL A 330 9.60 -1.92 17.13
C VAL A 330 10.21 -1.96 18.52
N THR A 331 9.46 -1.58 19.55
CA THR A 331 9.93 -1.74 20.94
C THR A 331 10.04 -3.22 21.29
N ASN A 332 11.12 -3.64 21.93
CA ASN A 332 11.30 -4.98 22.49
C ASN A 332 11.38 -4.87 24.02
N GLN A 333 10.32 -5.33 24.70
CA GLN A 333 10.28 -5.40 26.16
C GLN A 333 10.50 -6.84 26.61
N ASP A 334 11.61 -7.12 27.28
CA ASP A 334 11.94 -8.42 27.87
C ASP A 334 11.87 -9.62 26.87
N GLY A 335 12.24 -9.39 25.62
CA GLY A 335 12.17 -10.40 24.54
C GLY A 335 10.81 -10.47 23.83
N VAL A 336 9.92 -9.50 24.08
CA VAL A 336 8.59 -9.40 23.46
C VAL A 336 8.53 -8.17 22.54
N ARG A 337 8.33 -8.38 21.24
CA ARG A 337 8.18 -7.31 20.24
C ARG A 337 6.81 -6.64 20.35
N VAL A 338 6.76 -5.33 20.54
CA VAL A 338 5.53 -4.55 20.66
C VAL A 338 5.26 -3.82 19.35
N TYR A 339 4.54 -4.48 18.44
CA TYR A 339 4.23 -3.95 17.10
C TYR A 339 3.48 -2.61 17.08
N PRO A 340 2.58 -2.29 18.03
CA PRO A 340 1.96 -0.97 18.10
C PRO A 340 2.96 0.17 18.40
N GLU A 341 4.14 -0.15 18.93
CA GLU A 341 5.21 0.79 19.24
C GLU A 341 6.29 0.77 18.17
N SER A 342 5.86 0.99 16.92
CA SER A 342 6.72 1.09 15.76
C SER A 342 7.25 2.52 15.55
N ILE A 343 8.49 2.60 15.08
CA ILE A 343 9.11 3.82 14.56
C ILE A 343 9.66 3.52 13.18
N GLN A 344 9.25 4.30 12.19
CA GLN A 344 9.77 4.21 10.82
C GLN A 344 10.87 5.24 10.61
N MET A 345 11.91 4.87 9.88
CA MET A 345 13.03 5.73 9.54
C MET A 345 13.39 5.60 8.05
N LYS A 346 13.94 6.67 7.48
CA LYS A 346 14.68 6.64 6.23
C LYS A 346 16.10 7.13 6.49
N ILE A 347 17.08 6.31 6.16
CA ILE A 347 18.50 6.62 6.25
C ILE A 347 19.05 6.71 4.82
N ALA A 348 19.75 7.80 4.51
CA ALA A 348 20.39 7.96 3.21
C ALA A 348 21.66 7.10 3.13
N LEU A 349 21.87 6.39 2.03
CA LEU A 349 22.99 5.44 1.88
C LEU A 349 24.29 6.08 1.39
N ASP A 350 24.30 7.38 1.11
CA ASP A 350 25.47 8.17 0.67
C ASP A 350 26.36 8.66 1.84
N ASP A 351 25.74 9.03 2.96
CA ASP A 351 26.42 9.50 4.19
C ASP A 351 25.88 8.88 5.50
N GLY A 352 24.69 8.26 5.46
CA GLY A 352 24.04 7.66 6.62
C GLY A 352 23.27 8.63 7.51
N SER A 353 22.94 9.82 7.02
CA SER A 353 22.06 10.78 7.71
C SER A 353 20.60 10.30 7.73
N MET A 354 19.89 10.64 8.79
CA MET A 354 18.44 10.44 8.87
C MET A 354 17.75 11.50 8.00
N ILE A 355 17.08 11.02 6.95
CA ILE A 355 16.31 11.85 6.01
C ILE A 355 14.81 11.68 6.17
N GLY A 356 14.37 10.71 6.98
CA GLY A 356 12.96 10.55 7.34
C GLY A 356 12.79 9.84 8.67
N PHE A 357 11.74 10.23 9.40
CA PHE A 357 11.41 9.66 10.71
C PHE A 357 9.89 9.74 10.92
N SER A 358 9.30 8.71 11.54
CA SER A 358 7.91 8.72 11.98
C SER A 358 7.76 7.88 13.23
N ALA A 359 7.53 8.54 14.37
CA ALA A 359 7.15 7.91 15.64
C ALA A 359 5.65 8.02 15.90
N ARG A 360 4.83 8.25 14.87
CA ARG A 360 3.37 8.43 15.00
C ARG A 360 2.69 7.26 15.70
N ASP A 361 3.06 6.03 15.35
CA ASP A 361 2.48 4.82 15.92
C ASP A 361 2.97 4.64 17.37
N TYR A 362 4.29 4.68 17.60
CA TYR A 362 4.90 4.73 18.94
C TYR A 362 4.23 5.76 19.87
N LEU A 363 4.13 7.04 19.48
CA LEU A 363 3.53 8.10 20.29
C LEU A 363 2.03 7.94 20.53
N SER A 364 1.32 7.19 19.68
CA SER A 364 -0.11 6.88 19.88
C SER A 364 -0.33 5.69 20.82
N SER A 365 0.59 4.71 20.78
CA SER A 365 0.49 3.45 21.53
C SER A 365 1.22 3.48 22.87
N TYR A 366 2.23 4.34 23.04
CA TYR A 366 3.21 4.23 24.12
C TYR A 366 2.59 4.26 25.51
N GLN A 367 2.85 3.20 26.28
CA GLN A 367 2.37 3.04 27.64
C GLN A 367 3.26 2.09 28.45
N VAL A 368 3.26 2.27 29.77
CA VAL A 368 3.90 1.30 30.67
C VAL A 368 3.07 0.01 30.65
N ARG A 369 3.57 -1.06 30.01
CA ARG A 369 2.88 -2.35 29.96
C ARG A 369 3.39 -3.32 31.02
N GLN A 370 2.44 -3.98 31.65
CA GLN A 370 2.66 -5.28 32.28
C GLN A 370 2.29 -6.35 31.25
N ILE A 371 3.28 -7.07 30.74
CA ILE A 371 3.06 -8.13 29.76
C ILE A 371 2.56 -9.38 30.51
N PRO A 372 1.38 -9.93 30.19
CA PRO A 372 0.88 -11.12 30.86
C PRO A 372 1.76 -12.33 30.54
N LYS A 373 1.76 -13.35 31.40
CA LYS A 373 2.35 -14.65 31.05
C LYS A 373 1.43 -15.36 30.03
N PRO A 374 1.98 -16.06 29.03
CA PRO A 374 1.22 -16.98 28.20
C PRO A 374 0.43 -17.98 29.04
N ALA A 375 -0.81 -18.29 28.64
CA ALA A 375 -1.61 -19.35 29.24
C ALA A 375 -1.43 -20.69 28.51
N ILE A 376 -0.96 -20.68 27.26
CA ILE A 376 -0.56 -21.88 26.51
C ILE A 376 0.96 -21.89 26.27
N SER A 377 1.50 -23.09 26.13
CA SER A 377 2.88 -23.32 25.68
C SER A 377 3.07 -22.92 24.22
N VAL A 378 4.32 -22.76 23.80
CA VAL A 378 4.63 -22.40 22.41
C VAL A 378 4.48 -23.61 21.48
N GLU A 379 4.66 -24.83 22.01
CA GLU A 379 4.41 -26.09 21.33
C GLU A 379 2.92 -26.29 21.04
N GLU A 380 2.03 -25.89 21.96
CA GLU A 380 0.59 -25.85 21.72
C GLU A 380 0.21 -24.79 20.68
N ALA A 381 0.81 -23.60 20.73
CA ALA A 381 0.61 -22.57 19.71
C ALA A 381 1.11 -23.02 18.32
N ARG A 382 2.26 -23.69 18.26
CA ARG A 382 2.85 -24.25 17.03
C ARG A 382 1.94 -25.29 16.37
N LYS A 383 1.24 -26.12 17.16
CA LYS A 383 0.21 -27.07 16.66
C LYS A 383 -1.03 -26.39 16.06
N LYS A 384 -1.22 -25.09 16.25
CA LYS A 384 -2.32 -24.30 15.66
C LYS A 384 -1.97 -23.72 14.29
N ILE A 385 -0.74 -23.89 13.81
CA ILE A 385 -0.29 -23.40 12.51
C ILE A 385 -0.57 -24.43 11.41
N ASN A 386 -0.80 -23.94 10.19
CA ASN A 386 -1.00 -24.78 9.00
C ASN A 386 0.24 -25.66 8.79
N GLN A 387 0.05 -26.98 8.78
CA GLN A 387 1.16 -27.95 8.74
C GLN A 387 2.01 -27.85 7.46
N ASN A 388 1.51 -27.18 6.42
CA ASN A 388 2.26 -26.91 5.20
C ASN A 388 3.30 -25.77 5.36
N VAL A 389 3.23 -24.97 6.44
CA VAL A 389 4.18 -23.87 6.72
C VAL A 389 5.40 -24.42 7.46
N GLN A 390 6.57 -24.29 6.83
CA GLN A 390 7.85 -24.65 7.42
C GLN A 390 8.35 -23.51 8.32
N ILE A 391 8.18 -23.65 9.63
CA ILE A 391 8.56 -22.63 10.62
C ILE A 391 10.08 -22.57 10.77
N GLN A 392 10.62 -21.34 10.71
CA GLN A 392 12.04 -21.00 10.76
C GLN A 392 12.40 -20.22 12.03
N GLU A 393 11.55 -19.26 12.45
CA GLU A 393 11.74 -18.48 13.69
C GLU A 393 10.49 -18.51 14.57
N GLU A 394 10.72 -18.27 15.87
CA GLU A 394 9.72 -18.23 16.92
C GLU A 394 10.08 -17.12 17.92
N ARG A 395 9.14 -16.22 18.20
CA ARG A 395 9.29 -15.09 19.13
C ARG A 395 8.00 -14.83 19.88
N LYS A 396 8.01 -13.88 20.81
CA LYS A 396 6.79 -13.35 21.45
C LYS A 396 6.53 -11.96 20.94
N ALA A 397 5.26 -11.62 20.71
CA ALA A 397 4.88 -10.33 20.18
C ALA A 397 3.55 -9.84 20.79
N ILE A 398 3.44 -8.53 21.00
CA ILE A 398 2.15 -7.86 21.21
C ILE A 398 1.72 -7.25 19.88
N ILE A 399 0.50 -7.56 19.44
CA ILE A 399 -0.15 -6.96 18.28
C ILE A 399 -1.50 -6.37 18.68
N VAL A 400 -2.03 -5.45 17.86
CA VAL A 400 -3.44 -5.05 17.95
C VAL A 400 -4.25 -5.92 16.99
N ASN A 401 -5.20 -6.67 17.53
CA ASN A 401 -6.08 -7.52 16.73
C ASN A 401 -7.24 -6.75 16.07
N ASP A 402 -8.09 -7.47 15.33
CA ASP A 402 -9.18 -6.85 14.58
C ASP A 402 -10.24 -6.18 15.48
N LEU A 403 -10.43 -6.68 16.71
CA LEU A 403 -11.25 -6.06 17.76
C LEU A 403 -10.58 -4.86 18.46
N LYS A 404 -9.45 -4.37 17.93
CA LYS A 404 -8.69 -3.22 18.43
C LYS A 404 -8.14 -3.36 19.86
N LYS A 405 -7.88 -4.60 20.29
CA LYS A 405 -7.25 -4.90 21.58
C LYS A 405 -5.78 -5.28 21.38
N GLU A 406 -4.90 -4.80 22.25
CA GLU A 406 -3.54 -5.34 22.37
C GLU A 406 -3.66 -6.77 22.92
N VAL A 407 -3.08 -7.75 22.21
CA VAL A 407 -3.03 -9.16 22.60
C VAL A 407 -1.59 -9.67 22.53
N LEU A 408 -1.22 -10.51 23.50
CA LEU A 408 0.05 -11.23 23.48
C LEU A 408 -0.08 -12.46 22.59
N CYS A 409 0.87 -12.63 21.67
CA CYS A 409 0.95 -13.72 20.73
C CYS A 409 2.34 -14.37 20.77
N TYR A 410 2.38 -15.63 20.35
CA TYR A 410 3.58 -16.21 19.76
C TYR A 410 3.64 -15.80 18.28
N GLU A 411 4.76 -15.22 17.89
CA GLU A 411 5.09 -14.86 16.51
C GLU A 411 5.90 -16.00 15.91
N PHE A 412 5.48 -16.49 14.76
CA PHE A 412 6.20 -17.52 14.00
C PHE A 412 6.48 -17.00 12.60
N MET A 413 7.74 -17.09 12.17
CA MET A 413 8.11 -16.84 10.78
C MET A 413 8.39 -18.17 10.09
N GLY A 414 7.86 -18.37 8.89
CA GLY A 414 8.04 -19.61 8.15
C GLY A 414 7.69 -19.50 6.68
N THR A 415 8.11 -20.48 5.88
CA THR A 415 7.91 -20.50 4.44
C THR A 415 6.84 -21.50 4.02
N PHE A 416 5.97 -21.10 3.10
CA PHE A 416 5.07 -22.00 2.38
C PHE A 416 5.19 -21.76 0.88
N LYS A 417 5.55 -22.81 0.13
CA LYS A 417 6.04 -22.70 -1.25
C LYS A 417 7.19 -21.68 -1.31
N SER A 418 7.17 -20.73 -2.24
CA SER A 418 8.18 -19.69 -2.44
C SER A 418 7.95 -18.38 -1.65
N ASN A 419 7.04 -18.38 -0.67
CA ASN A 419 6.64 -17.18 0.06
C ASN A 419 6.92 -17.33 1.56
N THR A 420 7.44 -16.28 2.17
CA THR A 420 7.63 -16.19 3.63
C THR A 420 6.40 -15.56 4.28
N TYR A 421 5.99 -16.11 5.41
CA TYR A 421 4.82 -15.69 6.18
C TYR A 421 5.21 -15.43 7.64
N GLN A 422 4.56 -14.42 8.21
CA GLN A 422 4.59 -14.08 9.63
C GLN A 422 3.21 -14.37 10.23
N ILE A 423 3.15 -15.28 11.20
CA ILE A 423 1.93 -15.83 11.78
C ILE A 423 1.90 -15.50 13.28
N PHE A 424 0.76 -15.02 13.77
CA PHE A 424 0.57 -14.63 15.17
C PHE A 424 -0.52 -15.48 15.82
N ILE A 425 -0.13 -16.32 16.78
CA ILE A 425 -1.05 -17.17 17.56
C ILE A 425 -1.21 -16.59 18.96
N ASN A 426 -2.43 -16.27 19.38
CA ASN A 426 -2.76 -15.73 20.69
C ASN A 426 -2.22 -16.63 21.81
N ALA A 427 -1.37 -16.07 22.67
CA ALA A 427 -0.67 -16.79 23.73
C ALA A 427 -1.55 -17.16 24.94
N ALA A 428 -2.83 -16.75 24.94
CA ALA A 428 -3.83 -17.13 25.94
C ALA A 428 -4.89 -18.12 25.39
N THR A 429 -5.29 -18.00 24.12
CA THR A 429 -6.39 -18.81 23.54
C THR A 429 -5.95 -19.81 22.47
N GLY A 430 -4.76 -19.66 21.89
CA GLY A 430 -4.31 -20.47 20.74
C GLY A 430 -5.03 -20.16 19.43
N MET A 431 -5.77 -19.04 19.34
CA MET A 431 -6.38 -18.58 18.10
C MET A 431 -5.34 -17.86 17.22
N GLU A 432 -5.46 -17.97 15.89
CA GLU A 432 -4.62 -17.19 14.97
C GLU A 432 -5.22 -15.79 14.85
N GLU A 433 -4.49 -14.79 15.34
CA GLU A 433 -4.92 -13.38 15.37
C GLU A 433 -4.56 -12.66 14.08
N LYS A 434 -3.49 -13.10 13.39
CA LYS A 434 -3.01 -12.49 12.14
C LYS A 434 -2.07 -13.42 11.37
N VAL A 435 -2.18 -13.40 10.05
CA VAL A 435 -1.16 -13.90 9.11
C VAL A 435 -0.82 -12.79 8.14
N LYS A 436 0.47 -12.60 7.86
CA LYS A 436 1.02 -11.61 6.92
C LYS A 436 2.00 -12.32 5.99
N LYS A 437 1.74 -12.34 4.68
CA LYS A 437 2.76 -12.62 3.67
C LYS A 437 3.81 -11.51 3.70
N LEU A 438 5.08 -11.85 3.78
CA LEU A 438 6.18 -10.90 3.63
C LEU A 438 6.48 -10.74 2.13
N GLN A 439 6.75 -9.51 1.69
CA GLN A 439 7.02 -9.26 0.28
C GLN A 439 8.43 -9.74 -0.08
N ASN A 440 8.53 -10.50 -1.18
CA ASN A 440 9.79 -10.75 -1.85
C ASN A 440 10.15 -9.52 -2.71
N VAL A 441 11.42 -9.38 -3.07
CA VAL A 441 11.88 -8.32 -4.00
C VAL A 441 11.08 -8.40 -5.30
N GLU A 442 10.53 -7.28 -5.77
CA GLU A 442 9.79 -7.24 -7.04
C GLU A 442 10.70 -7.70 -8.19
N PRO A 443 10.22 -8.56 -9.10
CA PRO A 443 11.00 -8.95 -10.27
C PRO A 443 11.20 -7.75 -11.18
N VAL A 444 12.42 -7.58 -11.69
CA VAL A 444 12.69 -6.62 -12.77
C VAL A 444 12.02 -7.14 -14.04
N TYR A 445 11.24 -6.28 -14.70
CA TYR A 445 10.60 -6.56 -15.99
C TYR A 445 11.45 -5.92 -17.11
N ASP A 446 11.85 -6.72 -18.10
CA ASP A 446 12.67 -6.33 -19.26
C ASP A 446 11.83 -5.85 -20.47
#